data_AF-A0AA95M2P7-F1
#
_entry.id   AF-A0AA95M2P7-F1
#
_cell.length_a   1.000
_cell.length_b   1.000
_cell.length_c   1.000
_cell.angle_alpha   90.00
_cell.angle_beta   90.00
_cell.angle_gamma   90.00
#
_symmetry.space_group_name_H-M   'P 1'
#
loop_
_entity.id
_entity.type
_entity.pdbx_description
1 polymer ?
#
loop_
_entity_poly.entity_id
_entity_poly.type
_entity_poly.pdbx_seq_one_letter_code
_entity_poly.pdbx_strand_id
1 'polypeptide(L)'
;MMTIVLDQEKVNELVDQFYDKLLKDPYYINMFNERNTDIELLKARQRVFINRLVSGESDQGQGKQVSQVKERHPFHIAPDRAEIWFGKLKETMDEMEMDVSVKKHLTEKVDFLLSKITK
;
A
#
# COMPACT_ATOMS: atom_id res chain seq x y z
N MET A 1 -9.97 -3.63 21.45
CA MET A 1 -9.88 -3.30 20.01
C MET A 1 -10.35 -4.51 19.24
N MET A 2 -11.29 -4.37 18.31
CA MET A 2 -11.62 -5.47 17.39
C MET A 2 -10.46 -5.63 16.41
N THR A 3 -9.91 -6.83 16.29
CA THR A 3 -8.94 -7.15 15.24
C THR A 3 -9.69 -7.19 13.92
N ILE A 4 -9.43 -6.23 13.03
CA ILE A 4 -9.95 -6.26 11.67
C ILE A 4 -9.09 -7.24 10.88
N VAL A 5 -9.68 -8.33 10.42
CA VAL A 5 -8.98 -9.35 9.63
C VAL A 5 -9.53 -9.32 8.21
N LEU A 6 -8.64 -9.22 7.23
CA LEU A 6 -8.96 -9.42 5.82
C LEU A 6 -8.42 -10.78 5.39
N ASP A 7 -9.23 -11.55 4.65
CA ASP A 7 -8.80 -12.84 4.11
C ASP A 7 -7.54 -12.67 3.24
N GLN A 8 -6.60 -13.61 3.34
CA GLN A 8 -5.40 -13.66 2.53
C GLN A 8 -5.72 -13.66 1.03
N GLU A 9 -6.79 -14.35 0.61
CA GLU A 9 -7.22 -14.34 -0.79
C GLU A 9 -7.64 -12.94 -1.24
N LYS A 10 -8.36 -12.19 -0.39
CA LYS A 10 -8.73 -10.81 -0.68
C LYS A 10 -7.54 -9.87 -0.70
N VAL A 11 -6.53 -10.11 0.12
CA VAL A 11 -5.26 -9.36 0.08
C VAL A 11 -4.50 -9.63 -1.21
N ASN A 12 -4.50 -10.88 -1.68
CA ASN A 12 -3.88 -11.24 -2.94
C ASN A 12 -4.57 -10.53 -4.10
N GLU A 13 -5.91 -10.63 -4.16
CA GLU A 13 -6.75 -9.98 -5.17
C GLU A 13 -6.55 -8.46 -5.18
N LEU A 14 -6.56 -7.81 -4.01
CA LEU A 14 -6.31 -6.37 -3.87
C LEU A 14 -4.97 -5.98 -4.45
N VAL A 15 -3.90 -6.72 -4.14
CA VAL A 15 -2.57 -6.39 -4.64
C VAL A 15 -2.49 -6.61 -6.15
N ASP A 16 -3.04 -7.71 -6.68
CA ASP A 16 -2.97 -7.96 -8.12
C ASP A 16 -3.74 -6.91 -8.92
N GLN A 17 -4.98 -6.61 -8.56
CA GLN A 17 -5.77 -5.56 -9.23
C GLN A 17 -5.16 -4.17 -9.06
N PHE A 18 -4.53 -3.89 -7.90
CA PHE A 18 -3.82 -2.64 -7.67
C PHE A 18 -2.64 -2.48 -8.66
N TYR A 19 -1.82 -3.52 -8.85
CA TYR A 19 -0.71 -3.46 -9.79
C TYR A 19 -1.18 -3.43 -11.24
N ASP A 20 -2.27 -4.10 -11.60
CA ASP A 20 -2.87 -4.01 -12.95
C ASP A 20 -3.29 -2.58 -13.31
N LYS A 21 -3.70 -1.79 -12.30
CA LYS A 21 -4.00 -0.36 -12.47
C LYS A 21 -2.75 0.51 -12.42
N LEU A 22 -1.84 0.26 -11.48
CA LEU A 22 -0.62 1.04 -11.29
C LEU A 22 0.30 0.96 -12.51
N LEU A 23 0.41 -0.23 -13.11
CA LEU A 23 1.23 -0.50 -14.30
C LEU A 23 0.62 0.01 -15.60
N LYS A 24 -0.44 0.83 -15.54
CA LYS A 24 -0.94 1.63 -16.67
C LYS A 24 -0.44 3.08 -16.61
N ASP A 25 0.09 3.50 -15.47
CA ASP A 25 0.64 4.85 -15.31
C ASP A 25 2.09 4.90 -15.85
N PRO A 26 2.40 5.76 -16.84
CA PRO A 26 3.71 5.81 -17.48
C PRO A 26 4.87 6.10 -16.52
N TYR A 27 4.63 6.87 -15.45
CA TYR A 27 5.67 7.17 -14.48
C TYR A 27 6.10 5.92 -13.72
N TYR A 28 5.14 5.11 -13.25
CA TYR A 28 5.45 3.88 -12.52
C TYR A 28 6.12 2.84 -13.41
N ILE A 29 5.65 2.68 -14.65
CA ILE A 29 6.27 1.79 -15.63
C ILE A 29 7.74 2.17 -15.84
N ASN A 30 8.00 3.44 -16.14
CA ASN A 30 9.37 3.92 -16.41
C ASN A 30 10.26 3.79 -15.16
N MET A 31 9.76 4.21 -14.00
CA MET A 31 10.51 4.13 -12.74
C MET A 31 10.86 2.69 -12.34
N PHE A 32 9.94 1.74 -12.53
CA PHE A 32 10.22 0.33 -12.26
C PHE A 32 11.22 -0.26 -13.25
N ASN A 33 11.10 0.08 -14.54
CA ASN A 33 12.02 -0.38 -15.59
C ASN A 33 13.45 0.16 -15.39
N GLU A 34 13.60 1.47 -15.15
CA GLU A 34 14.89 2.11 -14.89
C GLU A 34 15.63 1.48 -13.69
N ARG A 35 14.87 0.97 -12.72
CA ARG A 35 15.39 0.36 -11.50
C ARG A 35 15.50 -1.16 -11.58
N ASN A 36 15.18 -1.78 -12.72
CA ASN A 36 15.09 -3.23 -12.88
C ASN A 36 14.28 -3.90 -11.76
N THR A 37 13.13 -3.31 -11.44
CA THR A 37 12.30 -3.72 -10.30
C THR A 37 11.60 -5.04 -10.60
N ASP A 38 11.81 -6.03 -9.74
CA ASP A 38 11.01 -7.26 -9.74
C ASP A 38 9.61 -6.97 -9.18
N ILE A 39 8.63 -6.88 -10.09
CA ILE A 39 7.23 -6.59 -9.77
C ILE A 39 6.59 -7.69 -8.91
N GLU A 40 6.91 -8.96 -9.15
CA GLU A 40 6.31 -10.06 -8.40
C GLU A 40 6.84 -10.11 -6.97
N LEU A 41 8.13 -9.83 -6.79
CA LEU A 41 8.70 -9.63 -5.45
C LEU A 41 8.07 -8.42 -4.73
N LEU A 42 7.80 -7.34 -5.47
CA LEU A 42 7.17 -6.14 -4.90
C LEU A 42 5.73 -6.41 -4.47
N LYS A 43 4.93 -7.11 -5.30
CA LYS A 43 3.59 -7.60 -4.95
C LYS A 43 3.63 -8.48 -3.70
N ALA A 44 4.53 -9.46 -3.63
CA ALA A 44 4.67 -10.33 -2.47
C ALA A 44 4.94 -9.53 -1.17
N ARG A 45 5.84 -8.54 -1.24
CA ARG A 45 6.13 -7.64 -0.10
C ARG A 45 4.91 -6.79 0.28
N GLN A 46 4.16 -6.29 -0.71
CA GLN A 46 2.96 -5.50 -0.50
C GLN A 46 1.84 -6.31 0.19
N ARG A 47 1.62 -7.57 -0.20
CA ARG A 47 0.65 -8.47 0.45
C ARG A 47 0.93 -8.64 1.95
N VAL A 48 2.19 -8.96 2.29
CA VAL A 48 2.62 -9.10 3.70
C VAL A 48 2.50 -7.78 4.46
N PHE A 49 2.72 -6.65 3.78
CA PHE A 49 2.55 -5.33 4.39
C PHE A 49 1.09 -5.00 4.69
N ILE A 50 0.18 -5.20 3.73
CA ILE A 50 -1.26 -4.96 3.91
C ILE A 50 -1.81 -5.84 5.04
N ASN A 51 -1.45 -7.13 5.09
CA ASN A 51 -1.83 -8.03 6.18
C ASN A 51 -1.46 -7.48 7.57
N ARG A 52 -0.24 -6.95 7.70
CA ARG A 52 0.24 -6.33 8.94
C ARG A 52 -0.54 -5.07 9.29
N LEU A 53 -0.88 -4.24 8.30
CA LEU A 53 -1.65 -3.01 8.51
C LEU A 53 -3.07 -3.30 9.00
N VAL A 54 -3.77 -4.26 8.36
CA VAL A 54 -5.15 -4.61 8.73
C VAL A 54 -5.21 -5.31 10.08
N SER A 55 -4.28 -6.24 10.36
CA SER A 55 -4.25 -6.99 11.63
C SER A 55 -3.98 -6.15 12.87
N GLY A 56 -3.63 -4.87 12.70
CA GLY A 56 -3.65 -3.90 13.80
C GLY A 56 -2.59 -4.14 14.87
N GLU A 57 -1.35 -4.52 14.52
CA GLU A 57 -0.24 -4.42 15.48
C GLU A 57 -0.27 -3.02 16.10
N SER A 58 -0.45 -2.99 17.43
CA SER A 58 -0.90 -1.84 18.24
C SER A 58 -0.27 -0.50 17.91
N ASP A 59 -0.91 0.62 18.26
CA ASP A 59 -0.42 1.98 18.00
C ASP A 59 1.01 2.28 18.51
N GLN A 60 1.50 1.48 19.47
CA GLN A 60 2.92 1.44 19.91
C GLN A 60 3.91 1.10 18.76
N GLY A 61 3.42 0.56 17.64
CA GLY A 61 4.20 0.17 16.46
C GLY A 61 4.19 1.18 15.30
N GLN A 62 3.43 2.28 15.38
CA GLN A 62 3.31 3.24 14.27
C GLN A 62 4.66 3.86 13.87
N GLY A 63 5.48 4.25 14.85
CA GLY A 63 6.83 4.77 14.58
C GLY A 63 7.75 3.75 13.90
N LYS A 64 7.65 2.47 14.30
CA LYS A 64 8.39 1.37 13.68
C LYS A 64 7.94 1.13 12.24
N GLN A 65 6.64 1.19 11.96
CA GLN A 65 6.09 1.08 10.60
C GLN A 65 6.59 2.22 9.72
N VAL A 66 6.53 3.47 10.20
CA VAL A 66 7.06 4.64 9.48
C VAL A 66 8.56 4.46 9.18
N SER A 67 9.37 4.03 10.15
CA SER A 67 10.81 3.78 9.94
C SER A 67 11.04 2.74 8.85
N GLN A 68 10.35 1.59 8.92
CA GLN A 68 10.49 0.53 7.93
C GLN A 68 10.08 0.97 6.53
N VAL A 69 9.01 1.76 6.41
CA VAL A 69 8.60 2.30 5.10
C VAL A 69 9.66 3.28 4.59
N LYS A 70 10.18 4.18 5.43
CA LYS A 70 11.27 5.11 5.05
C LYS A 70 12.55 4.39 4.62
N GLU A 71 12.98 3.37 5.37
CA GLU A 71 14.16 2.57 5.04
C GLU A 71 14.05 1.88 3.69
N ARG A 72 12.84 1.43 3.32
CA ARG A 72 12.57 0.78 2.03
C ARG A 72 12.33 1.76 0.89
N HIS A 73 12.11 3.03 1.21
CA HIS A 73 11.99 4.14 0.24
C HIS A 73 13.11 5.15 0.49
N PRO A 74 14.39 4.77 0.24
CA PRO A 74 15.54 5.64 0.48
C PRO A 74 15.59 6.85 -0.48
N PHE A 75 14.66 6.91 -1.44
CA PHE A 75 14.52 7.98 -2.42
C PHE A 75 13.39 8.93 -2.03
N HIS A 76 13.45 10.15 -2.57
CA HIS A 76 12.39 11.12 -2.39
C HIS A 76 11.08 10.64 -3.03
N ILE A 77 10.00 10.62 -2.25
CA ILE A 77 8.65 10.35 -2.73
C ILE A 77 7.97 11.70 -2.93
N ALA A 78 7.82 12.10 -4.19
CA ALA A 78 7.11 13.32 -4.53
C ALA A 78 5.61 13.18 -4.15
N PRO A 79 4.98 14.22 -3.57
CA PRO A 79 3.60 14.13 -3.09
C PRO A 79 2.58 13.77 -4.17
N ASP A 80 2.73 14.33 -5.37
CA ASP A 80 1.90 14.03 -6.54
C ASP A 80 1.94 12.54 -6.92
N ARG A 81 3.11 11.91 -6.81
CA ARG A 81 3.27 10.47 -7.06
C ARG A 81 2.62 9.65 -5.96
N ALA A 82 2.81 10.03 -4.70
CA ALA A 82 2.12 9.36 -3.60
C ALA A 82 0.59 9.43 -3.74
N GLU A 83 0.04 10.55 -4.19
CA GLU A 83 -1.39 10.72 -4.45
C GLU A 83 -1.89 9.81 -5.58
N ILE A 84 -1.16 9.69 -6.68
CA ILE A 84 -1.52 8.77 -7.78
C ILE A 84 -1.51 7.32 -7.29
N TRP A 85 -0.44 6.90 -6.61
CA TRP A 85 -0.32 5.56 -6.04
C TRP A 85 -1.48 5.26 -5.10
N PHE A 86 -1.78 6.19 -4.18
CA PHE A 86 -2.83 5.99 -3.20
C PHE A 86 -4.22 6.03 -3.81
N GLY A 87 -4.42 6.90 -4.82
CA GLY A 87 -5.64 6.95 -5.62
C GLY A 87 -5.93 5.61 -6.28
N LYS A 88 -4.91 4.95 -6.86
CA LYS A 88 -5.06 3.61 -7.44
C LYS A 88 -5.41 2.55 -6.40
N LEU A 89 -4.81 2.61 -5.21
CA LEU A 89 -5.19 1.69 -4.13
C LEU A 89 -6.64 1.89 -3.68
N LYS A 90 -7.09 3.14 -3.53
CA LYS A 90 -8.49 3.48 -3.19
C LYS A 90 -9.46 2.99 -4.26
N GLU A 91 -9.17 3.30 -5.53
CA GLU A 91 -9.94 2.84 -6.69
C GLU A 91 -10.10 1.32 -6.70
N THR A 92 -9.01 0.56 -6.48
CA THR A 92 -9.07 -0.90 -6.38
C THR A 92 -9.96 -1.36 -5.22
N MET A 93 -9.80 -0.78 -4.03
CA MET A 93 -10.64 -1.14 -2.88
C MET A 93 -12.11 -0.83 -3.14
N ASP A 94 -12.44 0.27 -3.82
CA ASP A 94 -13.82 0.66 -4.11
C ASP A 94 -14.50 -0.31 -5.09
N GLU A 95 -13.75 -0.81 -6.08
CA GLU A 95 -14.25 -1.81 -7.06
C GLU A 95 -14.38 -3.21 -6.47
N MET A 96 -13.66 -3.52 -5.39
CA MET A 96 -13.72 -4.81 -4.73
C MET A 96 -14.86 -4.92 -3.72
N GLU A 97 -15.45 -6.10 -3.63
CA GLU A 97 -16.31 -6.48 -2.51
C GLU A 97 -15.47 -6.72 -1.26
N MET A 98 -15.37 -5.70 -0.41
CA MET A 98 -14.68 -5.71 0.88
C MET A 98 -15.51 -4.97 1.91
N ASP A 99 -15.37 -5.36 3.18
CA ASP A 99 -16.04 -4.70 4.29
C ASP A 99 -15.61 -3.22 4.41
N VAL A 100 -16.57 -2.32 4.59
CA VAL A 100 -16.35 -0.87 4.67
C VAL A 100 -15.41 -0.50 5.82
N SER A 101 -15.47 -1.23 6.95
CA SER A 101 -14.55 -1.02 8.08
C SER A 101 -13.12 -1.38 7.72
N VAL A 102 -12.89 -2.42 6.91
CA VAL A 102 -11.56 -2.78 6.40
C VAL A 102 -11.05 -1.70 5.45
N LYS A 103 -11.87 -1.27 4.48
CA LYS A 103 -11.51 -0.20 3.53
C LYS A 103 -11.11 1.07 4.26
N LYS A 104 -11.92 1.49 5.25
CA LYS A 104 -11.68 2.67 6.07
C LYS A 104 -10.39 2.54 6.87
N HIS A 105 -10.20 1.44 7.59
CA HIS A 105 -9.00 1.22 8.42
C HIS A 105 -7.72 1.19 7.59
N LEU A 106 -7.70 0.48 6.47
CA LEU A 106 -6.54 0.44 5.58
C LEU A 106 -6.25 1.82 4.98
N THR A 107 -7.29 2.56 4.57
CA THR A 107 -7.16 3.92 4.07
C THR A 107 -6.53 4.84 5.10
N GLU A 108 -7.04 4.85 6.33
CA GLU A 108 -6.50 5.69 7.42
C GLU A 108 -5.03 5.36 7.74
N LYS A 109 -4.66 4.07 7.75
CA LYS A 109 -3.28 3.65 8.01
C LYS A 109 -2.32 4.05 6.88
N VAL A 110 -2.73 3.89 5.63
CA VAL A 110 -1.91 4.27 4.47
C VAL A 110 -1.78 5.80 4.40
N ASP A 111 -2.86 6.54 4.58
CA ASP A 111 -2.87 8.01 4.58
C ASP A 111 -1.91 8.57 5.66
N PHE A 112 -2.00 8.03 6.88
CA PHE A 112 -1.08 8.37 7.96
C PHE A 112 0.38 8.13 7.54
N LEU A 113 0.71 6.98 6.95
CA LEU A 113 2.07 6.69 6.53
C LEU A 113 2.56 7.65 5.44
N LEU A 114 1.73 7.92 4.42
CA LEU A 114 2.06 8.85 3.35
C LEU A 114 2.36 10.25 3.89
N SER A 115 1.58 10.72 4.87
CA SER A 115 1.80 12.01 5.56
C SER A 115 3.16 12.10 6.28
N LYS A 116 3.82 10.97 6.56
CA LYS A 116 5.11 10.91 7.26
C LYS A 116 6.31 10.70 6.36
N ILE A 117 6.10 10.23 5.12
CA ILE A 117 7.18 9.82 4.21
C ILE A 117 7.27 10.67 2.94
N THR A 118 6.19 11.33 2.55
CA THR A 118 6.21 12.34 1.48
C THR A 118 6.90 13.60 1.97
N LYS A 119 7.60 14.29 1.06
CA LYS A 119 8.38 15.50 1.35
C LYS A 119 8.24 16.51 0.22
#